data_AF-A0A920FWI5-F1
#
_entry.id   AF-A0A920FWI5-F1
#
_cell.length_a   1.000
_cell.length_b   1.000
_cell.length_c   1.000
_cell.angle_alpha   90.00
_cell.angle_beta   90.00
_cell.angle_gamma   90.00
#
_symmetry.space_group_name_H-M   'P 1'
#
loop_
_entity.id
_entity.type
_entity.pdbx_description
1 polymer ?
#
loop_
_entity_poly.entity_id
_entity_poly.type
_entity_poly.pdbx_seq_one_letter_code
_entity_poly.pdbx_strand_id
1 'polypeptide(L)'
;MKADIVLPTPLYTEKYGTFVNIEGRPQEAKKCHNPIGQAKEEWAILKELSNQLSLSFEIESFEDLREELSQNFPELLFWNNVISVPKSDASSDDNQVESCKPTYPISNFYMADVISKNSITMAKCVEEILSKPLLEKTA
;
A
#
# COMPACT_ATOMS: atom_id res chain seq x y z
N MET A 1 10.58 -16.21 3.85
CA MET A 1 10.88 -15.31 2.71
C MET A 1 11.99 -15.95 1.93
N LYS A 2 11.76 -16.27 0.66
CA LYS A 2 12.79 -16.80 -0.21
C LYS A 2 12.77 -15.92 -1.46
N ALA A 3 13.70 -14.98 -1.51
CA ALA A 3 13.98 -14.16 -2.67
C ALA A 3 15.47 -14.36 -2.97
N ASP A 4 15.81 -14.59 -4.22
CA ASP A 4 17.21 -14.70 -4.65
C ASP A 4 17.86 -13.31 -4.75
N ILE A 5 17.05 -12.28 -5.00
CA ILE A 5 17.48 -10.88 -5.14
C ILE A 5 16.53 -9.99 -4.32
N VAL A 6 17.11 -9.01 -3.61
CA VAL A 6 16.37 -8.00 -2.84
C VAL A 6 16.79 -6.62 -3.32
N LEU A 7 15.81 -5.82 -3.76
CA LEU A 7 16.01 -4.44 -4.21
C LEU A 7 15.35 -3.50 -3.19
N PRO A 8 16.13 -2.70 -2.43
CA PRO A 8 15.59 -1.90 -1.35
C PRO A 8 14.84 -0.66 -1.86
N THR A 9 13.64 -0.44 -1.33
CA THR A 9 12.80 0.73 -1.65
C THR A 9 12.52 1.59 -0.41
N PRO A 10 12.25 2.89 -0.58
CA PRO A 10 11.92 3.78 0.51
C PRO A 10 10.55 3.49 1.14
N LEU A 11 10.47 3.74 2.45
CA LEU A 11 9.22 3.73 3.21
C LEU A 11 8.28 4.86 2.76
N TYR A 12 7.01 4.77 3.15
CA TYR A 12 6.00 5.79 2.81
C TYR A 12 6.32 7.20 3.36
N THR A 13 7.19 7.31 4.36
CA THR A 13 7.68 8.59 4.92
C THR A 13 8.89 9.15 4.18
N GLU A 14 9.52 8.36 3.31
CA GLU A 14 10.80 8.65 2.65
C GLU A 14 10.64 9.05 1.18
N LYS A 15 9.42 9.04 0.66
CA LYS A 15 9.12 9.26 -0.74
C LYS A 15 7.86 10.08 -0.94
N TYR A 16 7.73 10.65 -2.13
CA TYR A 16 6.45 11.18 -2.59
C TYR A 16 5.59 10.02 -3.10
N GLY A 17 4.27 10.14 -2.94
CA GLY A 17 3.37 9.09 -3.40
C GLY A 17 1.91 9.53 -3.42
N THR A 18 1.12 8.83 -4.21
CA THR A 18 -0.34 8.97 -4.25
C THR A 18 -0.94 7.74 -3.59
N PHE A 19 -1.73 7.94 -2.53
CA PHE A 19 -2.47 6.88 -1.85
C PHE A 19 -3.96 7.15 -1.99
N VAL A 20 -4.76 6.12 -2.25
CA VAL A 20 -6.22 6.22 -2.29
C VAL A 20 -6.79 5.40 -1.14
N ASN A 21 -7.65 6.01 -0.34
CA ASN A 21 -8.29 5.32 0.77
C ASN A 21 -9.55 4.53 0.31
N ILE A 22 -10.20 3.83 1.24
CA ILE A 22 -11.34 2.95 0.93
C ILE A 22 -12.60 3.68 0.42
N GLU A 23 -12.76 4.97 0.72
CA GLU A 23 -13.86 5.78 0.18
C GLU A 23 -13.54 6.31 -1.22
N GLY A 24 -12.35 6.03 -1.76
CA GLY A 24 -11.93 6.48 -3.09
C GLY A 24 -11.36 7.90 -3.10
N ARG A 25 -10.78 8.38 -1.99
CA ARG A 25 -10.16 9.70 -1.89
C ARG A 25 -8.64 9.63 -2.11
N PRO A 26 -8.10 10.27 -3.16
CA PRO A 26 -6.66 10.38 -3.36
C PRO A 26 -6.02 11.35 -2.36
N GLN A 27 -4.87 10.97 -1.84
CA GLN A 27 -4.08 11.70 -0.86
C GLN A 27 -2.62 11.72 -1.30
N GLU A 28 -2.01 12.90 -1.19
CA GLU A 28 -0.59 13.07 -1.46
C GLU A 28 0.22 12.78 -0.19
N ALA A 29 1.10 11.77 -0.26
CA ALA A 29 2.16 11.58 0.71
C ALA A 29 3.35 12.46 0.33
N LYS A 30 3.87 13.19 1.32
CA LYS A 30 5.06 14.03 1.17
C LYS A 30 6.24 13.38 1.85
N LYS A 31 7.40 13.48 1.20
CA LYS A 31 8.66 13.04 1.77
C LYS A 31 8.99 13.84 3.04
N CYS A 32 9.15 13.13 4.16
CA CYS A 32 9.55 13.71 5.45
C CYS A 32 11.07 13.63 5.66
N HIS A 33 11.72 12.56 5.20
CA HIS A 33 13.17 12.42 5.23
C HIS A 33 13.68 11.69 3.99
N ASN A 34 14.99 11.70 3.76
CA ASN A 34 15.57 11.00 2.62
C ASN A 34 15.60 9.48 2.87
N PRO A 35 15.50 8.65 1.81
CA PRO A 35 15.63 7.20 1.90
C PRO A 35 16.91 6.78 2.63
N ILE A 36 16.81 5.73 3.44
CA ILE A 36 17.95 5.21 4.20
C ILE A 36 18.87 4.38 3.30
N GLY A 37 20.19 4.62 3.42
CA GLY A 37 21.20 3.83 2.75
C GLY A 37 21.19 3.97 1.23
N GLN A 38 21.08 2.85 0.52
CA GLN A 38 21.07 2.78 -0.95
C GLN A 38 19.67 2.52 -1.52
N ALA A 39 18.61 2.71 -0.72
CA ALA A 39 17.24 2.55 -1.20
C ALA A 39 16.93 3.56 -2.32
N LYS A 40 16.25 3.08 -3.36
CA LYS A 40 15.81 3.89 -4.51
C LYS A 40 14.30 3.76 -4.66
N GLU A 41 13.64 4.83 -5.11
CA GLU A 41 12.20 4.80 -5.38
C GLU A 41 11.84 3.71 -6.39
N GLU A 42 10.65 3.13 -6.25
CA GLU A 42 10.21 1.95 -7.01
C GLU A 42 10.30 2.19 -8.52
N TRP A 43 9.88 3.37 -9.00
CA TRP A 43 9.91 3.70 -10.42
C TRP A 43 11.32 3.75 -10.99
N ALA A 44 12.29 4.25 -10.23
CA ALA A 44 13.69 4.32 -10.66
C ALA A 44 14.31 2.93 -10.74
N ILE A 45 13.94 2.03 -9.81
CA ILE A 45 14.33 0.63 -9.87
C ILE A 45 13.72 -0.06 -11.10
N LEU A 46 12.42 0.15 -11.34
CA LEU A 46 11.74 -0.44 -12.50
C LEU A 46 12.29 0.09 -13.82
N LYS A 47 12.65 1.37 -13.91
CA LYS A 47 13.32 1.98 -15.06
C LYS A 47 14.66 1.31 -15.34
N GLU A 48 15.51 1.18 -14.33
CA GLU A 48 16.82 0.53 -14.49
C GLU A 48 16.68 -0.95 -14.89
N LEU A 49 15.73 -1.67 -14.30
CA LEU A 49 15.43 -3.05 -14.70
C LEU A 49 14.93 -3.12 -16.15
N SER A 50 14.07 -2.19 -16.56
CA SER A 50 13.57 -2.10 -17.94
C SER A 50 14.73 -1.89 -18.92
N ASN A 51 15.65 -0.98 -18.62
CA ASN A 51 16.83 -0.74 -19.43
C ASN A 51 17.70 -2.00 -19.57
N GLN A 52 17.94 -2.73 -18.47
CA GLN A 52 18.72 -3.97 -18.48
C GLN A 52 18.04 -5.09 -19.28
N LEU A 53 16.71 -5.13 -19.26
CA LEU A 53 15.90 -6.10 -20.00
C LEU A 53 15.59 -5.67 -21.44
N SER A 54 16.08 -4.50 -21.88
CA SER A 54 15.77 -3.91 -23.19
C SER A 54 14.25 -3.72 -23.43
N LEU A 55 13.51 -3.42 -22.35
CA LEU A 55 12.09 -3.08 -22.40
C LEU A 55 11.92 -1.56 -22.51
N SER A 56 10.89 -1.12 -23.24
CA SER A 56 10.56 0.30 -23.39
C SER A 56 9.82 0.80 -22.15
N PHE A 57 10.50 1.63 -21.36
CA PHE A 57 9.90 2.38 -20.25
C PHE A 57 10.35 3.84 -20.39
N GLU A 58 9.45 4.70 -20.87
CA GLU A 58 9.77 6.06 -21.37
C GLU A 58 9.85 7.12 -20.25
N ILE A 59 9.65 6.70 -19.00
CA ILE A 59 9.62 7.57 -17.83
C ILE A 59 11.03 7.84 -17.34
N GLU A 60 11.42 9.11 -17.25
CA GLU A 60 12.75 9.57 -16.82
C GLU A 60 12.72 10.27 -15.45
N SER A 61 11.56 10.77 -15.04
CA SER A 61 11.37 11.50 -13.78
C SER A 61 10.09 11.11 -13.04
N PHE A 62 9.98 11.54 -11.78
CA PHE A 62 8.75 11.38 -11.01
C PHE A 62 7.61 12.25 -11.56
N GLU A 63 7.96 13.40 -12.13
CA GLU A 63 7.03 14.30 -12.80
C GLU A 63 6.41 13.61 -14.03
N ASP A 64 7.19 12.85 -14.80
CA ASP A 64 6.70 12.09 -15.95
C ASP A 64 5.67 11.04 -15.51
N LEU A 65 5.91 10.34 -14.38
CA LEU A 65 4.91 9.42 -13.79
C LEU A 65 3.62 10.14 -13.44
N ARG A 66 3.72 11.33 -12.86
CA ARG A 66 2.55 12.12 -12.50
C ARG A 66 1.81 12.61 -13.73
N GLU A 67 2.53 12.98 -14.78
CA GLU A 67 1.93 13.37 -16.05
C GLU A 67 1.21 12.19 -16.71
N GLU A 68 1.84 11.02 -16.78
CA GLU A 68 1.21 9.81 -17.32
C GLU A 68 -0.01 9.39 -16.48
N LEU A 69 0.08 9.47 -15.15
CA LEU A 69 -1.05 9.26 -14.26
C LEU A 69 -2.17 10.28 -14.53
N SER A 70 -1.83 11.54 -14.78
CA SER A 70 -2.80 12.61 -15.08
C SER A 70 -3.56 12.37 -16.38
N GLN A 71 -2.87 11.84 -17.39
CA GLN A 71 -3.44 11.61 -18.71
C GLN A 71 -4.37 10.39 -18.71
N ASN A 72 -3.97 9.33 -18.01
CA ASN A 72 -4.73 8.08 -17.98
C ASN A 72 -5.82 8.05 -16.89
N PHE A 73 -5.57 8.70 -15.75
CA PHE A 73 -6.42 8.65 -14.55
C PHE A 73 -6.48 10.03 -13.85
N PRO A 74 -7.04 11.05 -14.51
CA PRO A 74 -7.07 12.43 -13.97
C PRO A 74 -7.75 12.52 -12.60
N GLU A 75 -8.70 11.63 -12.31
CA GLU A 75 -9.40 11.57 -11.04
C GLU A 75 -8.47 11.34 -9.83
N LEU A 76 -7.32 10.69 -10.04
CA LEU A 76 -6.34 10.41 -8.98
C LEU A 76 -5.55 11.64 -8.54
N LEU A 77 -5.64 12.75 -9.28
CA LEU A 77 -4.96 14.01 -8.97
C LEU A 77 -5.89 15.04 -8.32
N PHE A 78 -7.18 14.74 -8.17
CA PHE A 78 -8.09 15.55 -7.37
C PHE A 78 -7.90 15.28 -5.88
N TRP A 79 -6.82 15.85 -5.33
CA TRP A 79 -6.44 15.66 -3.93
C TRP A 79 -7.60 15.93 -2.97
N ASN A 80 -7.78 15.02 -2.02
CA ASN A 80 -8.76 15.10 -0.97
C ASN A 80 -10.23 15.15 -1.44
N ASN A 81 -10.54 14.73 -2.67
CA ASN A 81 -11.91 14.58 -3.17
C ASN A 81 -12.27 13.11 -3.32
N VAL A 82 -13.51 12.74 -2.99
CA VAL A 82 -14.00 11.38 -3.19
C VAL A 82 -14.31 11.18 -4.66
N ILE A 83 -13.66 10.19 -5.28
CA ILE A 83 -13.95 9.82 -6.66
C ILE A 83 -15.32 9.15 -6.70
N SER A 84 -16.26 9.79 -7.38
CA SER A 84 -17.58 9.23 -7.62
C SER A 84 -17.53 8.32 -8.83
N VAL A 85 -17.55 7.01 -8.59
CA VAL A 85 -17.67 6.02 -9.66
C VAL A 85 -19.16 5.80 -9.95
N PRO A 86 -19.63 5.79 -11.21
CA PRO A 86 -20.99 5.40 -11.52
C PRO A 86 -21.24 4.01 -10.94
N LYS A 87 -22.39 3.79 -10.31
CA LYS A 87 -22.77 2.44 -9.85
C LYS A 87 -22.72 1.53 -11.08
N SER A 88 -21.77 0.61 -11.12
CA SER A 88 -21.81 -0.47 -12.08
C SER A 88 -23.05 -1.29 -11.76
N ASP A 89 -23.93 -1.49 -12.74
CA ASP A 89 -24.93 -2.54 -12.63
C ASP A 89 -24.15 -3.83 -12.40
N ALA A 90 -24.26 -4.38 -11.19
CA ALA A 90 -23.60 -5.63 -10.87
C ALA A 90 -24.08 -6.66 -11.90
N SER A 91 -23.16 -7.17 -12.74
CA SER A 91 -23.45 -8.36 -13.50
C SER A 91 -23.80 -9.44 -12.49
N SER A 92 -25.05 -9.89 -12.52
CA SER A 92 -25.48 -11.04 -11.74
C SER A 92 -24.90 -12.27 -12.42
N ASP A 93 -23.60 -12.46 -12.25
CA ASP A 93 -22.98 -13.72 -12.60
C ASP A 93 -23.56 -14.78 -11.66
N ASP A 94 -24.09 -15.86 -12.24
CA ASP A 94 -24.73 -16.98 -11.54
C ASP A 94 -23.65 -17.89 -10.90
N ASN A 95 -22.71 -17.27 -10.20
CA ASN A 95 -21.62 -17.93 -9.52
C ASN A 95 -22.18 -18.64 -8.27
N GLN A 96 -22.10 -19.96 -8.25
CA GLN A 96 -22.46 -20.74 -7.09
C GLN A 96 -21.48 -20.45 -5.95
N VAL A 97 -21.95 -19.71 -4.94
CA VAL A 97 -21.18 -19.45 -3.72
C VAL A 97 -21.29 -20.66 -2.80
N GLU A 98 -20.17 -21.31 -2.51
CA GLU A 98 -20.13 -22.38 -1.52
C GLU A 98 -20.48 -21.86 -0.12
N SER A 99 -21.17 -22.68 0.68
CA SER A 99 -21.47 -22.33 2.06
C SER A 99 -20.18 -22.34 2.90
N CYS A 100 -19.71 -21.16 3.28
CA CYS A 100 -18.55 -20.99 4.14
C CYS A 100 -18.87 -20.06 5.32
N LYS A 101 -18.15 -20.24 6.44
CA LYS A 101 -18.22 -19.31 7.57
C LYS A 101 -17.33 -18.11 7.26
N PRO A 102 -17.84 -16.87 7.25
CA PRO A 102 -17.00 -15.70 7.02
C PRO A 102 -16.00 -15.54 8.16
N THR A 103 -14.72 -15.46 7.82
CA THR A 103 -13.62 -15.21 8.75
C THR A 103 -13.03 -13.84 8.48
N TYR A 104 -12.71 -13.11 9.53
CA TYR A 104 -11.97 -11.87 9.40
C TYR A 104 -10.53 -12.17 8.93
N PRO A 105 -10.04 -11.55 7.84
CA PRO A 105 -8.76 -11.92 7.24
C PRO A 105 -7.55 -11.51 8.08
N ILE A 106 -7.71 -10.55 9.00
CA ILE A 106 -6.62 -10.04 9.84
C ILE A 106 -6.68 -10.73 11.20
N SER A 107 -5.77 -11.68 11.42
CA SER A 107 -5.69 -12.42 12.70
C SER A 107 -5.07 -11.60 13.83
N ASN A 108 -4.17 -10.66 13.51
CA ASN A 108 -3.51 -9.78 14.48
C ASN A 108 -3.46 -8.35 13.94
N PHE A 109 -4.27 -7.48 14.55
CA PHE A 109 -4.35 -6.06 14.19
C PHE A 109 -2.99 -5.33 14.32
N TYR A 110 -2.21 -5.63 15.36
CA TYR A 110 -0.94 -4.96 15.64
C TYR A 110 0.21 -5.42 14.73
N MET A 111 0.02 -6.48 13.94
CA MET A 111 1.04 -7.04 13.05
C MET A 111 0.48 -7.28 11.64
N ALA A 112 -0.22 -6.29 11.09
CA ALA A 112 -0.83 -6.38 9.78
C ALA A 112 0.20 -6.31 8.62
N ASP A 113 1.12 -5.36 8.66
CA ASP A 113 2.08 -5.09 7.59
C ASP A 113 3.55 -5.34 8.01
N VAL A 114 4.49 -5.11 7.08
CA VAL A 114 5.92 -5.30 7.33
C VAL A 114 6.50 -4.28 8.31
N ILE A 115 5.93 -3.08 8.38
CA ILE A 115 6.40 -2.01 9.26
C ILE A 115 6.03 -2.34 10.70
N SER A 116 4.77 -2.69 10.93
CA SER A 116 4.21 -3.06 12.23
C SER A 116 4.85 -4.35 12.77
N LYS A 117 5.12 -5.33 11.91
CA LYS A 117 5.83 -6.58 12.30
C LYS A 117 7.26 -6.35 12.77
N ASN A 118 7.94 -5.33 12.24
CA ASN A 118 9.30 -4.95 12.66
C ASN A 118 9.31 -3.88 13.77
N SER A 119 8.14 -3.48 14.29
CA SER A 119 8.03 -2.50 15.36
C SER A 119 8.09 -3.17 16.73
N ILE A 120 9.07 -2.76 17.55
CA ILE A 120 9.23 -3.20 18.94
C ILE A 120 8.00 -2.80 19.77
N THR A 121 7.42 -1.63 19.50
CA THR A 121 6.24 -1.13 20.23
C THR A 121 5.02 -2.00 19.93
N MET A 122 4.79 -2.35 18.67
CA MET A 122 3.67 -3.23 18.30
C MET A 122 3.84 -4.64 18.85
N ALA A 123 5.07 -5.15 18.91
CA ALA A 123 5.35 -6.42 19.58
C ALA A 123 4.96 -6.40 21.06
N LYS A 124 5.25 -5.30 21.78
CA LYS A 124 4.80 -5.11 23.17
C LYS A 124 3.28 -5.03 23.29
N CYS A 125 2.59 -4.36 22.36
CA CYS A 125 1.13 -4.31 22.35
C CYS A 125 0.52 -5.71 22.20
N VAL A 126 1.09 -6.57 21.36
CA VAL A 126 0.65 -7.97 21.21
C VAL A 126 0.84 -8.74 22.51
N GLU A 127 2.00 -8.62 23.14
CA GLU A 127 2.28 -9.27 24.43
C GLU A 127 1.30 -8.79 25.51
N GLU A 128 1.01 -7.50 25.60
CA GLU A 128 0.14 -7.00 26.65
C GLU A 128 -1.35 -7.29 26.42
N ILE A 129 -1.84 -7.13 25.19
CA ILE A 129 -3.29 -7.12 24.89
C ILE A 129 -3.79 -8.49 24.47
N LEU A 130 -2.99 -9.26 23.72
CA LEU A 130 -3.41 -10.55 23.19
C LEU A 130 -2.98 -11.73 24.07
N SER A 131 -1.91 -11.60 24.85
CA SER A 131 -1.44 -12.69 25.73
C SER A 131 -2.03 -12.66 27.14
N LYS A 132 -2.43 -11.48 27.63
CA LYS A 132 -3.18 -11.37 28.89
C LYS A 132 -4.68 -11.52 28.58
N PRO A 133 -5.43 -12.37 29.29
CA PRO A 133 -6.88 -12.27 29.25
C PRO A 133 -7.23 -10.85 29.69
N LEU A 134 -8.01 -10.15 28.88
CA LEU A 134 -8.58 -8.86 29.27
C LEU A 134 -9.21 -9.08 30.64
N LEU A 135 -8.61 -8.53 31.70
CA LEU A 135 -9.23 -8.51 33.01
C LEU A 135 -10.64 -7.98 32.76
N GLU A 136 -11.64 -8.80 33.11
CA GLU A 136 -13.04 -8.44 32.95
C GLU A 136 -13.17 -6.99 33.39
N LYS A 137 -13.57 -6.11 32.47
CA LYS A 137 -13.80 -4.71 32.80
C LYS A 137 -14.81 -4.73 33.94
N THR A 138 -14.34 -4.56 35.18
CA THR A 138 -15.17 -4.28 36.33
C THR A 138 -15.98 -3.06 35.97
N ALA A 139 -17.29 -3.29 35.80
CA ALA A 139 -18.31 -2.29 35.58
C ALA A 139 -18.36 -1.29 36.74
#